data_AF-A0A4U1BWY1-F1
#
_entry.id   AF-A0A4U1BWY1-F1
#
_cell.length_a   1.000
_cell.length_b   1.000
_cell.length_c   1.000
_cell.angle_alpha   90.00
_cell.angle_beta   90.00
_cell.angle_gamma   90.00
#
_symmetry.space_group_name_H-M   'P 1'
#
loop_
_entity.id
_entity.type
_entity.pdbx_description
1 polymer ?
#
loop_
_entity_poly.entity_id
_entity_poly.type
_entity_poly.pdbx_seq_one_letter_code
_entity_poly.pdbx_strand_id
1 'polypeptide(L)'
;MNNRQLKSVKELEAEARHLSNYDGGMVRFEEDQDDLMHFSGSATSFSQALRNLRPYIVTITNNAIAARTALLCPGLIANKPGLIADGAFNDVNGDAGLTASSGSTGTIALFNAYIQKKPTLISGFKLTSSNLPQLDQSMIIKSESPFEGKGEKVISTGTYASEMNNNEKILTITEEFYMDDETRIAYPILPGATVSFIFFIGASVNQAKGLRKKAAKAKASLGM
;
A
#
# COMPACT_ATOMS: atom_id res chain seq x y z
N MET A 1 7.90 -29.37 45.63
CA MET A 1 6.52 -28.94 45.37
C MET A 1 6.57 -27.47 44.93
N ASN A 2 6.39 -27.20 43.63
CA ASN A 2 6.45 -25.85 43.08
C ASN A 2 5.09 -25.16 43.26
N ASN A 3 5.04 -24.16 44.14
CA ASN A 3 3.91 -23.25 44.28
C ASN A 3 3.82 -22.36 43.03
N ARG A 4 2.96 -22.72 42.08
CA ARG A 4 2.46 -21.78 41.08
C ARG A 4 1.51 -20.81 41.77
N GLN A 5 2.00 -19.61 42.09
CA GLN A 5 1.13 -18.51 42.51
C GLN A 5 0.18 -18.17 41.37
N LEU A 6 -1.12 -18.34 41.61
CA LEU A 6 -2.18 -17.88 40.71
C LEU A 6 -2.17 -16.34 40.74
N LYS A 7 -1.80 -15.72 39.62
CA LYS A 7 -1.89 -14.25 39.44
C LYS A 7 -3.30 -13.79 39.78
N SER A 8 -3.42 -12.68 40.51
CA SER A 8 -4.73 -12.18 40.92
C SER A 8 -5.53 -11.69 39.71
N VAL A 9 -6.86 -11.73 39.79
CA VAL A 9 -7.74 -11.27 38.69
C VAL A 9 -7.43 -9.83 38.27
N LYS A 10 -7.02 -8.96 39.21
CA LYS A 10 -6.58 -7.59 38.92
C LYS A 10 -5.26 -7.52 38.14
N GLU A 11 -4.34 -8.44 38.37
CA GLU A 11 -3.08 -8.51 37.62
C GLU A 11 -3.31 -9.07 36.21
N LEU A 12 -4.24 -10.01 36.06
CA LEU A 12 -4.69 -10.50 34.75
C LEU A 12 -5.45 -9.43 33.96
N GLU A 13 -6.27 -8.60 34.60
CA GLU A 13 -6.94 -7.46 33.97
C GLU A 13 -5.96 -6.33 33.58
N ALA A 14 -4.92 -6.11 34.38
CA ALA A 14 -3.85 -5.16 34.06
C ALA A 14 -2.99 -5.64 32.87
N GLU A 15 -2.67 -6.93 32.79
CA GLU A 15 -1.99 -7.52 31.62
C GLU A 15 -2.91 -7.54 30.38
N ALA A 16 -4.22 -7.80 30.55
CA ALA A 16 -5.18 -7.80 29.45
C ALA A 16 -5.44 -6.41 28.86
N ARG A 17 -5.25 -5.33 29.64
CA ARG A 17 -5.31 -3.94 29.13
C ARG A 17 -4.23 -3.62 28.11
N HIS A 18 -3.09 -4.30 28.12
CA HIS A 18 -2.05 -4.16 27.10
C HIS A 18 -2.33 -4.99 25.83
N LEU A 19 -3.30 -5.89 25.87
CA LEU A 19 -3.59 -6.84 24.79
C LEU A 19 -4.98 -6.64 24.15
N SER A 20 -5.83 -5.79 24.73
CA SER A 20 -7.23 -5.66 24.32
C SER A 20 -7.51 -4.28 23.70
N ASN A 21 -7.64 -4.26 22.37
CA ASN A 21 -8.14 -3.14 21.56
C ASN A 21 -9.66 -2.89 21.71
N TYR A 22 -10.24 -3.14 22.88
CA TYR A 22 -11.71 -3.18 23.02
C TYR A 22 -12.37 -1.84 23.41
N ASP A 23 -11.61 -0.77 23.61
CA ASP A 23 -12.21 0.49 24.11
C ASP A 23 -11.70 1.76 23.44
N GLY A 24 -11.54 1.73 22.11
CA GLY A 24 -11.47 2.93 21.26
C GLY A 24 -10.39 3.98 21.63
N GLY A 25 -9.40 3.60 22.45
CA GLY A 25 -8.32 4.47 22.87
C GLY A 25 -7.32 4.62 21.74
N MET A 26 -6.97 5.87 21.41
CA MET A 26 -5.86 6.16 20.50
C MET A 26 -4.60 5.45 20.99
N VAL A 27 -4.25 4.35 20.34
CA VAL A 27 -2.89 3.81 20.41
C VAL A 27 -2.03 4.83 19.68
N ARG A 28 -1.45 5.77 20.42
CA ARG A 28 -0.14 6.30 20.02
C ARG A 28 0.76 5.08 19.99
N PHE A 29 0.96 4.52 18.81
CA PHE A 29 2.03 3.55 18.60
C PHE A 29 3.30 4.28 18.99
N GLU A 30 3.83 3.96 20.17
CA GLU A 30 5.10 4.50 20.63
C GLU A 30 6.14 4.05 19.61
N GLU A 31 6.79 5.02 18.94
CA GLU A 31 7.93 4.82 18.03
C GLU A 31 9.14 4.10 18.69
N ASP A 32 8.99 3.59 19.90
CA ASP A 32 10.03 3.01 20.74
C ASP A 32 10.14 1.49 20.64
N GLN A 33 9.14 0.77 20.10
CA GLN A 33 9.21 -0.70 20.03
C GLN A 33 9.60 -1.27 18.65
N ASP A 34 9.45 -0.53 17.55
CA ASP A 34 9.89 -1.01 16.22
C ASP A 34 10.66 0.05 15.42
N ASP A 35 12.00 0.03 15.56
CA ASP A 35 12.91 0.94 14.86
C ASP A 35 12.90 0.75 13.33
N LEU A 36 12.33 -0.34 12.80
CA LEU A 36 12.35 -0.65 11.37
C LEU A 36 11.19 0.00 10.60
N MET A 37 10.10 0.37 11.27
CA MET A 37 8.90 0.90 10.65
C MET A 37 8.97 2.42 10.48
N HIS A 38 8.66 2.91 9.27
CA HIS A 38 8.49 4.33 8.98
C HIS A 38 7.03 4.61 8.63
N PHE A 39 6.30 5.22 9.55
CA PHE A 39 4.96 5.72 9.28
C PHE A 39 5.05 7.04 8.49
N SER A 40 4.29 7.12 7.41
CA SER A 40 4.09 8.36 6.64
C SER A 40 2.76 9.04 6.98
N GLY A 41 2.17 8.75 8.15
CA GLY A 41 0.94 9.35 8.65
C GLY A 41 0.67 9.06 10.14
N SER A 42 -0.39 9.67 10.69
CA SER A 42 -0.88 9.45 12.06
C SER A 42 -1.80 8.23 12.14
N ALA A 43 -1.77 7.47 13.24
CA ALA A 43 -2.67 6.34 13.52
C ALA A 43 -4.10 6.82 13.79
N THR A 44 -4.82 7.17 12.73
CA THR A 44 -6.18 7.73 12.76
C THR A 44 -7.03 7.09 11.66
N SER A 45 -8.37 7.21 11.73
CA SER A 45 -9.28 6.73 10.67
C SER A 45 -8.80 7.14 9.28
N PHE A 46 -9.03 6.34 8.23
CA PHE A 46 -8.53 6.66 6.87
C PHE A 46 -8.85 8.10 6.44
N SER A 47 -10.05 8.58 6.76
CA SER A 47 -10.50 9.96 6.55
C SER A 47 -9.66 11.05 7.26
N GLN A 48 -9.12 10.77 8.44
CA GLN A 48 -8.18 11.63 9.15
C GLN A 48 -6.73 11.42 8.68
N ALA A 49 -6.36 10.19 8.34
CA ALA A 49 -5.05 9.84 7.82
C ALA A 49 -4.80 10.50 6.45
N LEU A 50 -5.83 10.62 5.59
CA LEU A 50 -5.77 11.32 4.29
C LEU A 50 -5.16 12.73 4.36
N ARG A 51 -5.27 13.43 5.49
CA ARG A 51 -4.68 14.78 5.66
C ARG A 51 -3.17 14.77 5.84
N ASN A 52 -2.62 13.67 6.34
CA ASN A 52 -1.22 13.55 6.74
C ASN A 52 -0.43 12.56 5.85
N LEU A 53 -1.13 11.67 5.13
CA LEU A 53 -0.51 10.67 4.26
C LEU A 53 0.08 11.34 3.01
N ARG A 54 1.26 10.88 2.61
CA ARG A 54 1.92 11.34 1.38
C ARG A 54 1.30 10.64 0.18
N PRO A 55 0.68 11.36 -0.78
CA PRO A 55 0.14 10.74 -1.97
C PRO A 55 1.25 10.42 -2.97
N TYR A 56 1.15 9.26 -3.62
CA TYR A 56 1.91 8.93 -4.83
C TYR A 56 0.93 8.76 -6.00
N ILE A 57 1.12 9.53 -7.07
CA ILE A 57 0.16 9.66 -8.16
C ILE A 57 0.73 9.01 -9.41
N VAL A 58 -0.01 8.06 -9.99
CA VAL A 58 0.31 7.43 -11.27
C VAL A 58 -0.89 7.58 -12.19
N THR A 59 -0.67 8.11 -13.38
CA THR A 59 -1.68 8.16 -14.44
C THR A 59 -1.31 7.18 -15.53
N ILE A 60 -2.27 6.37 -15.99
CA ILE A 60 -2.10 5.35 -17.02
C ILE A 60 -3.16 5.57 -18.09
N THR A 61 -2.75 5.58 -19.35
CA THR A 61 -3.65 5.69 -20.51
C THR A 61 -3.50 4.47 -21.39
N ASN A 62 -4.62 3.88 -21.81
CA ASN A 62 -4.67 2.83 -22.82
C ASN A 62 -5.10 3.40 -24.17
N ASN A 63 -4.17 3.47 -25.12
CA ASN A 63 -4.41 3.94 -26.48
C ASN A 63 -4.75 2.78 -27.45
N ALA A 64 -4.79 1.53 -26.98
CA ALA A 64 -5.19 0.39 -27.79
C ALA A 64 -6.72 0.28 -27.92
N ILE A 65 -7.15 -0.47 -28.94
CA ILE A 65 -8.57 -0.81 -29.17
C ILE A 65 -9.09 -1.91 -28.24
N ALA A 66 -8.20 -2.63 -27.58
CA ALA A 66 -8.52 -3.70 -26.64
C ALA A 66 -8.14 -3.30 -25.21
N ALA A 67 -8.80 -3.92 -24.22
CA ALA A 67 -8.42 -3.73 -22.82
C ALA A 67 -7.01 -4.28 -22.59
N ARG A 68 -6.25 -3.61 -21.73
CA ARG A 68 -4.85 -3.93 -21.42
C ARG A 68 -4.66 -4.00 -19.92
N THR A 69 -4.00 -5.03 -19.42
CA THR A 69 -3.75 -5.17 -17.97
C THR A 69 -2.39 -4.59 -17.62
N ALA A 70 -2.38 -3.62 -16.70
CA ALA A 70 -1.17 -3.06 -16.11
C ALA A 70 -0.87 -3.74 -14.77
N LEU A 71 0.40 -3.88 -14.43
CA LEU A 71 0.87 -4.29 -13.11
C LEU A 71 1.33 -3.06 -12.34
N LEU A 72 0.64 -2.76 -11.25
CA LEU A 72 0.99 -1.68 -10.32
C LEU A 72 2.12 -2.10 -9.37
N CYS A 73 2.27 -3.41 -9.16
CA CYS A 73 3.37 -4.01 -8.41
C CYS A 73 3.74 -5.34 -9.10
N PRO A 74 5.02 -5.62 -9.36
CA PRO A 74 5.41 -6.75 -10.20
C PRO A 74 5.29 -8.11 -9.50
N GLY A 75 5.28 -8.15 -8.16
CA GLY A 75 5.43 -9.38 -7.37
C GLY A 75 6.89 -9.86 -7.35
N LEU A 76 7.08 -11.18 -7.40
CA LEU A 76 8.39 -11.83 -7.20
C LEU A 76 9.41 -11.55 -8.31
N ILE A 77 8.94 -11.20 -9.51
CA ILE A 77 9.80 -10.95 -10.67
C ILE A 77 9.78 -9.46 -11.01
N ALA A 78 10.82 -8.73 -10.62
CA ALA A 78 10.88 -7.27 -10.70
C ALA A 78 10.66 -6.68 -12.12
N ASN A 79 11.06 -7.37 -13.19
CA ASN A 79 10.95 -6.88 -14.58
C ASN A 79 9.89 -7.64 -15.39
N LYS A 80 8.72 -7.87 -14.79
CA LYS A 80 7.61 -8.58 -15.43
C LYS A 80 6.93 -7.71 -16.51
N PRO A 81 6.58 -8.26 -17.68
CA PRO A 81 5.73 -7.55 -18.65
C PRO A 81 4.44 -7.04 -17.98
N GLY A 82 3.98 -5.87 -18.38
CA GLY A 82 2.86 -5.19 -17.73
C GLY A 82 3.23 -4.24 -16.61
N LEU A 83 4.46 -4.31 -16.06
CA LEU A 83 4.89 -3.38 -15.00
C LEU A 83 4.84 -1.94 -15.50
N ILE A 84 4.13 -1.10 -14.75
CA ILE A 84 4.04 0.33 -15.03
C ILE A 84 5.44 0.95 -15.11
N ALA A 85 5.66 1.78 -16.12
CA ALA A 85 6.88 2.52 -16.32
C ALA A 85 6.56 3.91 -16.88
N ASP A 86 7.47 4.86 -16.68
CA ASP A 86 7.33 6.19 -17.27
C ASP A 86 7.37 6.10 -18.81
N GLY A 87 6.40 6.73 -19.48
CA GLY A 87 6.26 6.65 -20.93
C GLY A 87 5.50 5.40 -21.39
N ALA A 88 5.84 4.89 -22.57
CA ALA A 88 5.16 3.73 -23.17
C ALA A 88 5.65 2.42 -22.57
N PHE A 89 4.74 1.47 -22.36
CA PHE A 89 5.04 0.13 -21.89
C PHE A 89 4.04 -0.90 -22.43
N ASN A 90 4.38 -2.18 -22.33
CA ASN A 90 3.54 -3.29 -22.77
C ASN A 90 2.68 -3.83 -21.62
N ASP A 91 1.54 -4.45 -21.93
CA ASP A 91 0.69 -5.12 -20.96
C ASP A 91 1.30 -6.44 -20.44
N VAL A 92 0.58 -7.12 -19.55
CA VAL A 92 1.00 -8.42 -18.96
C VAL A 92 1.27 -9.52 -19.98
N ASN A 93 0.70 -9.44 -21.19
CA ASN A 93 0.89 -10.40 -22.27
C ASN A 93 1.98 -9.97 -23.25
N GLY A 94 2.56 -8.78 -23.06
CA GLY A 94 3.58 -8.22 -23.94
C GLY A 94 3.03 -7.35 -25.08
N ASP A 95 1.72 -7.07 -25.09
CA ASP A 95 1.11 -6.23 -26.12
C ASP A 95 1.28 -4.74 -25.81
N ALA A 96 1.62 -3.96 -26.84
CA ALA A 96 1.76 -2.51 -26.72
C ALA A 96 0.41 -1.78 -26.59
N GLY A 97 0.47 -0.53 -26.13
CA GLY A 97 -0.67 0.41 -26.13
C GLY A 97 -0.89 1.15 -24.81
N LEU A 98 -0.12 0.84 -23.77
CA LEU A 98 -0.16 1.53 -22.50
C LEU A 98 0.90 2.63 -22.44
N THR A 99 0.53 3.74 -21.79
CA THR A 99 1.46 4.82 -21.43
C THR A 99 1.19 5.24 -19.99
N ALA A 100 2.22 5.58 -19.24
CA ALA A 100 2.03 6.10 -17.88
C ALA A 100 2.94 7.29 -17.56
N SER A 101 2.50 8.09 -16.61
CA SER A 101 3.22 9.25 -16.10
C SER A 101 3.05 9.38 -14.60
N SER A 102 4.11 9.75 -13.91
CA SER A 102 4.03 10.13 -12.50
C SER A 102 3.49 11.56 -12.34
N GLY A 103 2.51 11.74 -11.46
CA GLY A 103 2.06 13.04 -10.98
C GLY A 103 2.78 13.50 -9.71
N SER A 104 3.77 12.74 -9.25
CA SER A 104 4.53 12.99 -8.03
C SER A 104 5.98 13.38 -8.33
N THR A 105 6.73 13.84 -7.33
CA THR A 105 8.11 14.32 -7.49
C THR A 105 9.13 13.25 -7.92
N GLY A 106 8.75 11.96 -7.90
CA GLY A 106 9.60 10.83 -8.30
C GLY A 106 9.03 10.09 -9.51
N THR A 107 9.88 9.39 -10.25
CA THR A 107 9.48 8.59 -11.42
C THR A 107 8.82 7.28 -11.01
N ILE A 108 8.01 6.70 -11.89
CA ILE A 108 7.40 5.38 -11.69
C ILE A 108 8.47 4.31 -11.50
N ALA A 109 9.54 4.37 -12.31
CA ALA A 109 10.67 3.46 -12.17
C ALA A 109 11.32 3.52 -10.78
N LEU A 110 11.48 4.72 -10.21
CA LEU A 110 12.05 4.89 -8.88
C LEU A 110 11.11 4.35 -7.79
N PHE A 111 9.81 4.58 -7.93
CA PHE A 111 8.82 4.05 -7.00
C PHE A 111 8.79 2.52 -7.00
N ASN A 112 8.79 1.89 -8.18
CA ASN A 112 8.86 0.43 -8.31
C ASN A 112 10.14 -0.13 -7.66
N ALA A 113 11.29 0.52 -7.88
CA ALA A 113 12.54 0.12 -7.24
C ALA A 113 12.52 0.34 -5.71
N TYR A 114 11.76 1.33 -5.23
CA TYR A 114 11.61 1.61 -3.80
C TYR A 114 10.80 0.51 -3.11
N ILE A 115 9.60 0.18 -3.61
CA ILE A 115 8.70 -0.79 -2.98
C ILE A 115 9.29 -2.21 -2.92
N GLN A 116 10.14 -2.57 -3.90
CA GLN A 116 10.86 -3.85 -3.93
C GLN A 116 11.93 -3.97 -2.84
N LYS A 117 12.49 -2.84 -2.38
CA LYS A 117 13.51 -2.83 -1.30
C LYS A 117 12.92 -2.51 0.06
N LYS A 118 11.73 -1.89 0.05
CA LYS A 118 11.07 -1.34 1.23
C LYS A 118 9.58 -1.65 1.09
N PRO A 119 9.15 -2.82 1.59
CA PRO A 119 7.74 -3.17 1.66
C PRO A 119 6.93 -2.00 2.21
N THR A 120 5.89 -1.63 1.49
CA THR A 120 5.13 -0.41 1.71
C THR A 120 3.66 -0.73 1.82
N LEU A 121 3.06 -0.34 2.94
CA LEU A 121 1.62 -0.37 3.17
C LEU A 121 0.97 0.81 2.46
N ILE A 122 0.00 0.50 1.61
CA ILE A 122 -0.92 1.47 1.05
C ILE A 122 -2.16 1.46 1.94
N SER A 123 -2.43 2.57 2.63
CA SER A 123 -3.59 2.68 3.53
C SER A 123 -4.91 2.77 2.79
N GLY A 124 -4.85 3.03 1.49
CA GLY A 124 -5.98 3.16 0.58
C GLY A 124 -5.57 3.99 -0.63
N PHE A 125 -6.49 4.18 -1.55
CA PHE A 125 -6.21 4.92 -2.79
C PHE A 125 -7.44 5.62 -3.33
N LYS A 126 -7.21 6.66 -4.12
CA LYS A 126 -8.24 7.26 -4.97
C LYS A 126 -8.01 6.83 -6.42
N LEU A 127 -9.13 6.55 -7.08
CA LEU A 127 -9.18 6.22 -8.49
C LEU A 127 -9.96 7.31 -9.22
N THR A 128 -9.40 7.83 -10.29
CA THR A 128 -10.12 8.74 -11.19
C THR A 128 -10.01 8.23 -12.61
N SER A 129 -11.05 8.43 -13.42
CA SER A 129 -11.06 7.94 -14.79
C SER A 129 -11.75 8.91 -15.76
N SER A 130 -11.29 8.93 -17.02
CA SER A 130 -12.00 9.58 -18.12
C SER A 130 -13.26 8.82 -18.57
N ASN A 131 -13.32 7.51 -18.29
CA ASN A 131 -14.36 6.57 -18.71
C ASN A 131 -15.06 5.96 -17.47
N LEU A 132 -16.39 6.00 -17.38
CA LEU A 132 -17.13 5.53 -16.20
C LEU A 132 -17.04 3.99 -16.00
N PRO A 133 -17.31 3.14 -17.01
CA PRO A 133 -17.09 1.69 -16.93
C PRO A 133 -15.72 1.23 -16.44
N GLN A 134 -14.71 2.10 -16.52
CA GLN A 134 -13.38 1.82 -15.98
C GLN A 134 -13.38 1.75 -14.44
N LEU A 135 -14.24 2.52 -13.78
CA LEU A 135 -14.33 2.56 -12.32
C LEU A 135 -14.98 1.30 -11.74
N ASP A 136 -15.62 0.49 -12.58
CA ASP A 136 -16.19 -0.81 -12.20
C ASP A 136 -15.18 -1.98 -12.33
N GLN A 137 -13.98 -1.72 -12.86
CA GLN A 137 -12.97 -2.75 -13.04
C GLN A 137 -12.32 -3.17 -11.72
N SER A 138 -12.19 -4.47 -11.47
CA SER A 138 -11.58 -4.95 -10.23
C SER A 138 -10.05 -4.91 -10.26
N MET A 139 -9.46 -4.56 -9.11
CA MET A 139 -8.03 -4.73 -8.85
C MET A 139 -7.78 -6.11 -8.25
N ILE A 140 -6.81 -6.82 -8.83
CA ILE A 140 -6.44 -8.17 -8.40
C ILE A 140 -5.10 -8.08 -7.67
N ILE A 141 -5.08 -8.52 -6.41
CA ILE A 141 -3.92 -8.57 -5.55
C ILE A 141 -3.61 -10.03 -5.25
N LYS A 142 -2.45 -10.51 -5.68
CA LYS A 142 -2.03 -11.89 -5.49
C LYS A 142 -0.66 -11.94 -4.87
N SER A 143 -0.54 -12.67 -3.77
CA SER A 143 0.78 -12.98 -3.22
C SER A 143 1.38 -14.14 -4.01
N GLU A 144 2.66 -14.03 -4.36
CA GLU A 144 3.42 -15.02 -5.12
C GLU A 144 4.41 -15.70 -4.17
N SER A 145 4.52 -17.02 -4.27
CA SER A 145 5.51 -17.81 -3.54
C SER A 145 5.92 -19.00 -4.42
N PRO A 146 7.21 -19.39 -4.44
CA PRO A 146 7.65 -20.57 -5.16
C PRO A 146 7.29 -21.87 -4.42
N PHE A 147 6.89 -21.80 -3.16
CA PHE A 147 6.64 -22.96 -2.30
C PHE A 147 5.15 -23.31 -2.18
N GLU A 148 4.28 -22.32 -2.28
CA GLU A 148 2.84 -22.50 -2.12
C GLU A 148 2.03 -21.53 -2.99
N GLY A 149 0.87 -21.98 -3.44
CA GLY A 149 -0.12 -21.10 -4.05
C GLY A 149 -0.78 -20.27 -2.96
N LYS A 150 -0.40 -18.99 -2.86
CA LYS A 150 -1.07 -18.05 -1.94
C LYS A 150 -2.38 -17.53 -2.54
N GLY A 151 -3.27 -17.09 -1.65
CA GLY A 151 -4.59 -16.59 -2.00
C GLY A 151 -4.58 -15.31 -2.85
N GLU A 152 -5.73 -15.03 -3.44
CA GLU A 152 -6.00 -13.83 -4.23
C GLU A 152 -7.03 -12.96 -3.51
N LYS A 153 -6.75 -11.66 -3.39
CA LYS A 153 -7.69 -10.64 -2.92
C LYS A 153 -8.15 -9.84 -4.15
N VAL A 154 -9.46 -9.75 -4.34
CA VAL A 154 -10.06 -8.94 -5.40
C VAL A 154 -10.73 -7.73 -4.76
N ILE A 155 -10.33 -6.53 -5.16
CA ILE A 155 -10.98 -5.27 -4.77
C ILE A 155 -11.86 -4.85 -5.94
N SER A 156 -13.18 -5.03 -5.78
CA SER A 156 -14.18 -4.56 -6.74
C SER A 156 -14.41 -3.07 -6.57
N THR A 157 -13.75 -2.22 -7.37
CA THR A 157 -13.76 -0.78 -7.15
C THR A 157 -15.15 -0.15 -7.31
N GLY A 158 -16.00 -0.72 -8.18
CA GLY A 158 -17.37 -0.22 -8.41
C GLY A 158 -18.30 -0.28 -7.19
N THR A 159 -17.94 -0.97 -6.10
CA THR A 159 -18.74 -0.97 -4.86
C THR A 159 -18.45 0.21 -3.94
N TYR A 160 -17.42 1.01 -4.25
CA TYR A 160 -17.02 2.18 -3.47
C TYR A 160 -17.69 3.44 -4.02
N ALA A 161 -17.71 4.52 -3.23
CA ALA A 161 -18.35 5.78 -3.59
C ALA A 161 -17.36 6.95 -3.61
N SER A 162 -17.76 8.05 -4.25
CA SER A 162 -17.05 9.33 -4.19
C SER A 162 -17.27 10.00 -2.83
N GLU A 163 -16.22 10.60 -2.26
CA GLU A 163 -16.31 11.39 -1.03
C GLU A 163 -16.72 12.84 -1.35
N MET A 164 -17.63 13.41 -0.55
CA MET A 164 -18.02 14.84 -0.46
C MET A 164 -18.62 15.53 -1.70
N ASN A 165 -18.29 15.12 -2.91
CA ASN A 165 -18.90 15.61 -4.15
C ASN A 165 -19.43 14.41 -4.91
N ASN A 166 -20.67 14.46 -5.39
CA ASN A 166 -21.28 13.46 -6.29
C ASN A 166 -20.57 13.47 -7.66
N ASN A 167 -19.25 13.36 -7.68
CA ASN A 167 -18.44 13.25 -8.87
C ASN A 167 -18.30 11.77 -9.19
N GLU A 168 -19.11 11.32 -10.14
CA GLU A 168 -19.17 9.94 -10.60
C GLU A 168 -17.83 9.43 -11.17
N LYS A 169 -16.88 10.33 -11.43
CA LYS A 169 -15.57 10.00 -12.00
C LYS A 169 -14.47 9.74 -10.97
N ILE A 170 -14.79 9.81 -9.66
CA ILE A 170 -13.83 9.64 -8.58
C ILE A 170 -14.34 8.57 -7.62
N LEU A 171 -13.49 7.60 -7.30
CA LEU A 171 -13.75 6.63 -6.24
C LEU A 171 -12.69 6.72 -5.16
N THR A 172 -13.11 6.60 -3.91
CA THR A 172 -12.20 6.46 -2.77
C THR A 172 -12.29 5.06 -2.22
N ILE A 173 -11.18 4.34 -2.27
CA ILE A 173 -11.06 2.97 -1.80
C ILE A 173 -10.25 3.00 -0.51
N THR A 174 -10.88 2.56 0.58
CA THR A 174 -10.29 2.56 1.93
C THR A 174 -9.70 1.20 2.31
N GLU A 175 -9.54 0.29 1.33
CA GLU A 175 -8.93 -1.02 1.52
C GLU A 175 -7.41 -0.89 1.53
N GLU A 176 -6.81 -1.41 2.59
CA GLU A 176 -5.37 -1.49 2.69
C GLU A 176 -4.81 -2.71 1.96
N PHE A 177 -3.58 -2.55 1.47
CA PHE A 177 -2.79 -3.62 0.88
C PHE A 177 -1.30 -3.28 0.90
N TYR A 178 -0.46 -4.30 0.75
CA TYR A 178 0.98 -4.16 0.72
C TYR A 178 1.50 -4.14 -0.72
N MET A 179 2.47 -3.28 -0.97
CA MET A 179 3.31 -3.27 -2.17
C MET A 179 4.72 -3.68 -1.76
N ASP A 180 5.11 -4.88 -2.17
CA ASP A 180 6.38 -5.51 -1.81
C ASP A 180 6.89 -6.41 -2.95
N ASP A 181 7.93 -7.19 -2.66
CA ASP A 181 8.56 -8.14 -3.58
C ASP A 181 7.83 -9.48 -3.69
N GLU A 182 6.73 -9.71 -2.97
CA GLU A 182 5.92 -10.93 -3.10
C GLU A 182 4.52 -10.65 -3.63
N THR A 183 4.05 -9.40 -3.60
CA THR A 183 2.68 -9.04 -3.92
C THR A 183 2.58 -8.49 -5.33
N ARG A 184 1.93 -9.24 -6.21
CA ARG A 184 1.57 -8.78 -7.56
C ARG A 184 0.22 -8.08 -7.52
N ILE A 185 0.15 -6.91 -8.13
CA ILE A 185 -1.09 -6.13 -8.23
C ILE A 185 -1.37 -5.84 -9.69
N ALA A 186 -2.48 -6.35 -10.19
CA ALA A 186 -2.92 -6.21 -11.58
C ALA A 186 -4.22 -5.41 -11.66
N TYR A 187 -4.33 -4.58 -12.68
CA TYR A 187 -5.53 -3.80 -12.94
C TYR A 187 -5.77 -3.63 -14.45
N PRO A 188 -6.97 -3.97 -14.96
CA PRO A 188 -7.29 -3.81 -16.37
C PRO A 188 -7.67 -2.36 -16.70
N ILE A 189 -7.07 -1.83 -17.75
CA ILE A 189 -7.37 -0.52 -18.33
C ILE A 189 -8.14 -0.74 -19.64
N LEU A 190 -9.40 -0.32 -19.67
CA LEU A 190 -10.29 -0.39 -20.83
C LEU A 190 -9.75 0.42 -22.02
N PRO A 191 -10.16 0.09 -23.26
CA PRO A 191 -9.77 0.84 -24.45
C PRO A 191 -10.08 2.33 -24.33
N GLY A 192 -9.13 3.19 -24.69
CA GLY A 192 -9.30 4.65 -24.67
C GLY A 192 -9.45 5.28 -23.28
N ALA A 193 -9.37 4.50 -22.20
CA ALA A 193 -9.48 5.01 -20.85
C ALA A 193 -8.15 5.62 -20.38
N THR A 194 -8.26 6.70 -19.59
CA THR A 194 -7.17 7.24 -18.78
C THR A 194 -7.56 7.12 -17.33
N VAL A 195 -6.71 6.49 -16.52
CA VAL A 195 -6.93 6.20 -15.11
C VAL A 195 -5.82 6.84 -14.29
N SER A 196 -6.17 7.59 -13.26
CA SER A 196 -5.20 8.06 -12.28
C SER A 196 -5.42 7.37 -10.93
N PHE A 197 -4.37 6.69 -10.47
CA PHE A 197 -4.23 6.18 -9.12
C PHE A 197 -3.56 7.22 -8.24
N ILE A 198 -4.12 7.45 -7.06
CA ILE A 198 -3.52 8.26 -6.01
C ILE A 198 -3.38 7.34 -4.79
N PHE A 199 -2.20 6.76 -4.61
CA PHE A 199 -1.92 5.88 -3.49
C PHE A 199 -1.57 6.70 -2.26
N PHE A 200 -2.22 6.42 -1.12
CA PHE A 200 -1.87 7.03 0.15
C PHE A 200 -0.89 6.12 0.89
N ILE A 201 0.37 6.53 0.93
CA ILE A 201 1.44 5.74 1.53
C ILE A 201 1.29 5.77 3.05
N GLY A 202 0.97 4.62 3.65
CA GLY A 202 0.73 4.43 5.07
C GLY A 202 2.01 4.29 5.89
N ALA A 203 2.70 3.17 5.68
CA ALA A 203 3.96 2.85 6.34
C ALA A 203 4.91 2.16 5.37
N SER A 204 6.21 2.26 5.60
CA SER A 204 7.22 1.59 4.79
C SER A 204 8.36 1.09 5.68
N VAL A 205 8.86 -0.10 5.42
CA VAL A 205 10.01 -0.64 6.16
C VAL A 205 11.28 0.10 5.74
N ASN A 206 11.99 0.72 6.68
CA ASN A 206 13.22 1.46 6.41
C ASN A 206 14.35 0.99 7.34
N GLN A 207 14.99 -0.11 6.95
CA GLN A 207 16.11 -0.71 7.66
C GLN A 207 17.26 0.28 7.94
N ALA A 208 17.56 1.17 6.99
CA ALA A 208 18.61 2.17 7.15
C ALA A 208 18.28 3.20 8.25
N LYS A 209 17.02 3.62 8.37
CA LYS A 209 16.57 4.48 9.48
C LYS A 209 16.67 3.73 10.80
N GLY A 210 16.25 2.47 10.85
CA GLY A 210 16.36 1.64 12.04
C GLY A 210 17.79 1.45 12.52
N LEU A 211 18.72 1.17 11.60
CA LEU A 211 20.15 1.07 11.93
C LEU A 211 20.70 2.39 12.50
N ARG A 212 20.33 3.54 11.91
CA ARG A 212 20.74 4.86 12.42
C ARG A 212 20.17 5.15 13.81
N LYS A 213 18.88 4.83 14.05
CA LYS A 213 18.23 5.01 15.36
C LYS A 213 18.91 4.13 16.42
N LYS A 214 19.21 2.87 16.10
CA LYS A 214 19.96 1.95 16.96
C LYS A 214 21.39 2.43 17.23
N ALA A 215 22.10 2.91 16.21
CA ALA A 215 23.44 3.47 16.38
C ALA A 215 23.44 4.73 17.26
N ALA A 216 22.43 5.60 17.12
CA ALA A 216 22.26 6.77 17.97
C ALA A 216 21.94 6.39 19.43
N LYS A 217 21.02 5.43 19.64
CA LYS A 217 20.73 4.87 20.98
C LYS A 217 21.98 4.27 21.63
N ALA A 218 22.78 3.52 20.87
CA ALA A 218 24.04 2.94 21.36
C ALA A 218 25.06 4.02 21.77
N LYS A 219 25.23 5.08 20.97
CA LYS A 219 26.09 6.22 21.34
C LYS A 219 25.63 6.90 22.63
N ALA A 220 24.34 7.18 22.75
CA ALA A 220 23.77 7.79 23.95
C ALA A 220 23.97 6.93 25.21
N SER A 221 23.88 5.59 25.09
CA SER A 221 24.11 4.68 26.22
C SER A 221 25.57 4.59 26.67
N LEU A 222 26.52 5.01 25.83
CA LEU A 222 27.96 5.01 26.13
C LEU A 222 28.44 6.34 26.76
N GLY A 223 27.56 7.33 26.97
CA GLY A 223 27.89 8.60 27.61
C GLY A 223 28.77 9.53 26.79
N MET A 224 28.78 9.40 25.46
CA MET A 224 29.42 10.32 24.52
C MET A 224 28.45 11.35 23.94
#